data_AF-M5NZS6-F1
#
_entry.id   AF-M5NZS6-F1
#
_cell.length_a   1.000
_cell.length_b   1.000
_cell.length_c   1.000
_cell.angle_alpha   90.00
_cell.angle_beta   90.00
_cell.angle_gamma   90.00
#
_symmetry.space_group_name_H-M   'P 1'
#
loop_
_entity.id
_entity.type
_entity.pdbx_description
1 polymer ?
#
loop_
_entity_poly.entity_id
_entity_poly.type
_entity_poly.pdbx_seq_one_letter_code
_entity_poly.pdbx_strand_id
1 'polypeptide(L)' 'MNRLILPSIIVIFILWILLQIALNLNIFENPLNYCIVIVVLFLFIKLVKEK' A
#
# COMPACT_ATOMS: atom_id res chain seq x y z
N MET A 1 9.97 -2.56 -14.43
CA MET A 1 10.13 -1.63 -13.27
C MET A 1 11.52 -1.71 -12.64
N ASN A 2 12.07 -0.60 -12.12
CA ASN A 2 13.29 -0.62 -11.29
C ASN A 2 13.13 -1.61 -10.13
N ARG A 3 14.12 -2.47 -9.86
CA ARG A 3 14.04 -3.53 -8.82
C ARG A 3 13.70 -3.00 -7.42
N LEU A 4 13.93 -1.71 -7.17
CA LEU A 4 13.69 -1.02 -5.91
C LEU A 4 12.27 -0.46 -5.74
N ILE A 5 11.45 -0.44 -6.79
CA ILE A 5 10.11 0.17 -6.73
C ILE A 5 9.17 -0.68 -5.84
N LEU A 6 9.23 -2.01 -5.97
CA LEU A 6 8.42 -2.90 -5.13
C LEU A 6 8.71 -2.75 -3.63
N PRO A 7 9.97 -2.89 -3.15
CA PRO A 7 10.25 -2.72 -1.72
C PRO A 7 9.89 -1.32 -1.22
N SER A 8 10.03 -0.28 -2.06
CA SER A 8 9.63 1.08 -1.71
C SER A 8 8.11 1.20 -1.49
N ILE A 9 7.28 0.60 -2.35
CA ILE A 9 5.82 0.59 -2.19
C ILE A 9 5.42 -0.10 -0.88
N ILE A 10 6.07 -1.22 -0.54
CA ILE A 10 5.81 -1.96 0.69
C ILE A 10 6.12 -1.09 1.92
N VAL A 11 7.28 -0.42 1.94
CA VAL A 11 7.68 0.47 3.04
C VAL A 11 6.70 1.62 3.20
N ILE A 12 6.28 2.26 2.10
CA ILE A 12 5.30 3.36 2.12
C ILE A 12 3.96 2.86 2.67
N PHE A 13 3.52 1.66 2.28
CA PHE A 13 2.26 1.08 2.76
C PHE A 13 2.29 0.78 4.27
N ILE A 14 3.41 0.26 4.78
CA ILE A 14 3.61 0.04 6.23
C ILE A 14 3.59 1.37 6.99
N LEU A 15 4.30 2.39 6.50
CA LEU A 15 4.32 3.73 7.10
C LEU A 15 2.92 4.37 7.15
N TRP A 16 2.12 4.16 6.11
CA TRP A 16 0.74 4.64 6.06
C TRP A 16 -0.14 4.02 7.17
N ILE A 17 -0.05 2.72 7.38
CA ILE A 17 -0.79 2.02 8.44
C ILE A 17 -0.34 2.51 9.82
N LEU A 18 0.97 2.64 10.04
CA LEU A 18 1.54 3.17 11.28
C LEU A 18 1.02 4.58 11.58
N LEU A 19 0.95 5.44 10.57
CA LEU A 19 0.42 6.80 10.72
C LEU A 19 -1.05 6.80 11.17
N GLN A 20 -1.87 5.91 10.63
CA GLN A 20 -3.27 5.83 11.02
C GLN A 20 -3.47 5.32 12.45
N ILE A 21 -2.66 4.33 12.86
CA ILE A 21 -2.64 3.87 14.25
C ILE A 21 -2.23 5.01 15.17
N ALA A 22 -1.17 5.77 14.82
CA ALA A 22 -0.68 6.89 15.61
C ALA A 22 -1.71 8.02 15.76
N LEU A 23 -2.53 8.24 14.74
CA LEU A 23 -3.60 9.25 14.75
C LEU A 23 -4.92 8.73 15.32
N ASN A 24 -4.97 7.48 15.79
CA ASN A 24 -6.18 6.80 16.27
C ASN A 24 -7.35 6.87 15.27
N LEU A 25 -7.04 6.83 13.98
CA LEU A 25 -8.02 6.87 12.90
C LEU A 25 -8.61 5.48 12.69
N ASN A 26 -9.90 5.40 12.38
CA ASN A 26 -10.55 4.13 12.17
C ASN A 26 -10.15 3.53 10.81
N ILE A 27 -9.25 2.54 10.83
CA ILE A 27 -8.65 1.93 9.63
C ILE A 27 -9.72 1.26 8.75
N PHE A 28 -10.74 0.66 9.37
CA PHE A 28 -11.80 -0.08 8.67
C PHE A 28 -12.90 0.81 8.11
N GLU A 29 -13.10 2.01 8.62
CA GLU A 29 -14.16 2.91 8.14
C GLU A 29 -13.66 3.92 7.12
N ASN A 30 -12.34 4.03 6.93
CA ASN A 30 -11.78 5.00 6.01
C ASN A 30 -11.80 4.48 4.54
N PRO A 31 -12.64 5.05 3.65
CA PRO A 31 -12.73 4.63 2.26
C PRO A 31 -11.40 4.76 1.49
N LEU A 32 -10.51 5.68 1.91
CA LEU A 32 -9.20 5.84 1.29
C LEU A 32 -8.30 4.61 1.52
N ASN A 33 -8.45 3.89 2.63
CA ASN A 33 -7.66 2.70 2.89
C ASN A 33 -7.97 1.57 1.90
N TYR A 34 -9.25 1.39 1.60
CA TYR A 34 -9.68 0.41 0.60
C TYR A 34 -9.11 0.75 -0.78
N CYS A 35 -9.11 2.03 -1.15
CA CYS A 35 -8.50 2.49 -2.40
C CYS A 35 -6.99 2.18 -2.44
N ILE A 36 -6.26 2.51 -1.37
CA ILE A 36 -4.81 2.27 -1.28
C ILE A 36 -4.50 0.76 -1.36
N VAL A 37 -5.25 -0.09 -0.65
CA VAL A 37 -5.10 -1.56 -0.71
C VAL A 37 -5.31 -2.08 -2.13
N ILE A 38 -6.35 -1.61 -2.83
CA ILE A 38 -6.64 -2.00 -4.22
C ILE A 38 -5.49 -1.60 -5.15
N VAL A 39 -4.97 -0.38 -5.02
CA VAL A 39 -3.84 0.11 -5.84
C VAL A 39 -2.58 -0.71 -5.58
N VAL A 40 -2.28 -1.03 -4.32
CA VAL A 40 -1.13 -1.88 -3.95
C VAL A 40 -1.28 -3.28 -4.55
N LEU A 41 -2.47 -3.89 -4.43
CA LEU A 41 -2.77 -5.19 -5.06
C LEU A 41 -2.57 -5.15 -6.58
N PHE A 42 -3.08 -4.12 -7.24
CA PHE A 42 -2.92 -3.94 -8.69
C PHE A 42 -1.44 -3.82 -9.09
N LEU A 43 -0.65 -3.06 -8.33
CA LEU A 43 0.79 -2.91 -8.57
C LEU A 43 1.54 -4.23 -8.37
N PHE A 44 1.17 -5.03 -7.37
CA PHE A 44 1.72 -6.38 -7.18
C PHE A 44 1.41 -7.30 -8.35
N ILE A 45 0.15 -7.34 -8.81
CA ILE A 45 -0.27 -8.17 -9.95
C ILE A 45 0.48 -7.76 -11.22
N LYS A 46 0.60 -6.45 -11.47
CA LYS A 46 1.34 -5.92 -12.62
C LYS A 46 2.81 -6.32 -12.57
N LEU A 47 3.43 -6.26 -11.40
CA LEU A 47 4.83 -6.65 -11.23
C LEU A 47 5.05 -8.15 -11.44
N VAL A 48 4.16 -8.99 -10.91
CA VAL A 48 4.23 -10.46 -11.13
C VAL A 48 4.06 -10.80 -12.61
N LYS A 49 3.20 -10.06 -13.34
CA LYS A 49 2.98 -10.27 -14.78
C LYS A 49 4.12 -9.74 -15.67
N GLU A 50 4.87 -8.74 -15.23
CA GLU A 50 6.06 -8.23 -15.94
C GLU A 50 7.31 -9.11 -15.76
N LYS A 51 7.26 -10.13 -14.90
CA LYS A 51 8.37 -11.03 -14.58
C LYS A 51 8.16 -12.41 -15.22
#